data_AF-A0A7D7ZKH4-F1
#
_entry.id   AF-A0A7D7ZKH4-F1
#
_cell.length_a   1.000
_cell.length_b   1.000
_cell.length_c   1.000
_cell.angle_alpha   90.00
_cell.angle_beta   90.00
_cell.angle_gamma   90.00
#
_symmetry.space_group_name_H-M   'P 1'
#
loop_
_entity.id
_entity.type
_entity.pdbx_description
1 polymer ?
#
loop_
_entity_poly.entity_id
_entity_poly.type
_entity_poly.pdbx_seq_one_letter_code
_entity_poly.pdbx_strand_id
1 'polypeptide(L)'
;MRNVTKDNITDVFMGYLSEDTDPRLREVMGSLVRHLHAFAKEVNLTHAEWRKGVEFLEATGDISDAERHEFVLLSDVLGLSSLVDMINSDHDGTSSSVLGPFHISGAPPLEIGGDLKDRFEGPIVVVQGQVKDLDGNPIAGATLDIWQTAPNGLYSSQDCPSSGFLEPRAA
;
A
#
# COMPACT_ATOMS: atom_id res chain seq x y z
N MET A 1 7.64 -41.79 8.32
CA MET A 1 7.92 -40.37 8.01
C MET A 1 8.26 -40.27 6.54
N ARG A 2 7.65 -39.33 5.79
CA ARG A 2 8.06 -39.05 4.40
C ARG A 2 9.52 -38.53 4.44
N ASN A 3 10.36 -38.97 3.51
CA ASN A 3 11.73 -38.47 3.40
C ASN A 3 11.69 -37.06 2.78
N VAL A 4 11.90 -36.03 3.59
CA VAL A 4 11.87 -34.61 3.17
C VAL A 4 13.30 -34.15 2.92
N THR A 5 13.55 -33.59 1.75
CA THR A 5 14.84 -33.05 1.31
C THR A 5 14.67 -31.60 0.88
N LYS A 6 15.79 -30.88 0.73
CA LYS A 6 15.78 -29.53 0.16
C LYS A 6 15.13 -29.47 -1.22
N ASP A 7 15.19 -30.56 -1.99
CA ASP A 7 14.69 -30.61 -3.35
C ASP A 7 13.17 -30.82 -3.40
N ASN A 8 12.59 -31.61 -2.47
CA ASN A 8 11.17 -31.97 -2.48
C ASN A 8 10.30 -31.23 -1.46
N ILE A 9 10.87 -30.39 -0.58
CA ILE A 9 10.11 -29.72 0.49
C ILE A 9 8.93 -28.86 -0.01
N THR A 10 9.08 -28.24 -1.19
CA THR A 10 7.99 -27.49 -1.83
C THR A 10 6.83 -28.39 -2.21
N ASP A 11 7.10 -29.55 -2.82
CA ASP A 11 6.05 -30.51 -3.20
C ASP A 11 5.37 -31.12 -1.97
N VAL A 12 6.14 -31.37 -0.91
CA VAL A 12 5.61 -31.82 0.37
C VAL A 12 4.64 -30.78 0.95
N PHE A 13 4.98 -29.49 0.90
CA PHE A 13 4.07 -28.41 1.33
C PHE A 13 2.80 -28.37 0.46
N MET A 14 2.93 -28.45 -0.87
CA MET A 14 1.78 -28.45 -1.77
C MET A 14 0.82 -29.61 -1.47
N GLY A 15 1.34 -30.74 -1.01
CA GLY A 15 0.54 -31.89 -0.55
C GLY A 15 -0.25 -31.67 0.74
N TYR A 16 -0.03 -30.57 1.49
CA TYR A 16 -0.86 -30.19 2.64
C TYR A 16 -2.10 -29.39 2.24
N LEU A 17 -2.12 -28.79 1.04
CA LEU A 17 -3.28 -28.07 0.52
C LEU A 17 -4.29 -29.09 -0.03
N SER A 18 -5.22 -29.55 0.81
CA SER A 18 -6.23 -30.56 0.47
C SER A 18 -7.20 -30.08 -0.60
N GLU A 19 -7.95 -31.02 -1.20
CA GLU A 19 -9.03 -30.73 -2.16
C GLU A 19 -10.14 -29.82 -1.61
N ASP A 20 -10.32 -29.79 -0.29
CA ASP A 20 -11.29 -28.94 0.39
C ASP A 20 -10.80 -27.50 0.63
N THR A 21 -9.52 -27.21 0.38
CA THR A 21 -9.00 -25.84 0.48
C THR A 21 -9.62 -24.97 -0.60
N ASP A 22 -10.05 -23.76 -0.25
CA ASP A 22 -10.53 -22.76 -1.22
C ASP A 22 -9.62 -22.70 -2.46
N PRO A 23 -10.16 -22.82 -3.69
CA PRO A 23 -9.34 -22.89 -4.89
C PRO A 23 -8.41 -21.69 -5.07
N ARG A 24 -8.88 -20.48 -4.74
CA ARG A 24 -8.08 -19.26 -4.91
C ARG A 24 -6.99 -19.18 -3.86
N LEU A 25 -7.29 -19.50 -2.60
CA LEU A 25 -6.29 -19.57 -1.53
C LEU A 25 -5.20 -20.61 -1.86
N ARG A 26 -5.59 -21.77 -2.37
CA ARG A 26 -4.64 -22.82 -2.80
C ARG A 26 -3.70 -22.31 -3.88
N GLU A 27 -4.21 -21.60 -4.87
CA GLU A 27 -3.43 -21.02 -5.95
C GLU A 27 -2.43 -19.97 -5.41
N VAL A 28 -2.92 -19.00 -4.63
CA VAL A 28 -2.12 -17.89 -4.09
C VAL A 28 -1.03 -18.41 -3.14
N MET A 29 -1.40 -19.21 -2.14
CA MET A 29 -0.45 -19.76 -1.17
C MET A 29 0.55 -20.72 -1.82
N GLY A 30 0.08 -21.53 -2.76
CA GLY A 30 0.96 -22.42 -3.51
C GLY A 30 1.99 -21.65 -4.34
N SER A 31 1.60 -20.54 -4.97
CA SER A 31 2.54 -19.66 -5.68
C SER A 31 3.53 -19.00 -4.74
N LEU A 32 3.04 -18.40 -3.65
CA LEU A 32 3.87 -17.74 -2.64
C LEU A 32 4.97 -18.68 -2.12
N VAL A 33 4.61 -19.89 -1.69
CA VAL A 33 5.60 -20.83 -1.13
C VAL A 33 6.58 -21.32 -2.18
N ARG A 34 6.12 -21.54 -3.43
CA ARG A 34 7.04 -21.87 -4.54
C ARG A 34 8.11 -20.80 -4.73
N HIS A 35 7.71 -19.53 -4.79
CA HIS A 35 8.64 -18.42 -4.96
C HIS A 35 9.52 -18.19 -3.72
N LEU A 36 8.97 -18.34 -2.51
CA LEU A 36 9.74 -18.21 -1.27
C LEU A 36 10.82 -19.28 -1.13
N HIS A 37 10.50 -20.54 -1.43
CA HIS A 37 11.48 -21.62 -1.44
C HIS A 37 12.51 -21.45 -2.58
N ALA A 38 12.08 -20.96 -3.74
CA ALA A 38 13.00 -20.66 -4.85
C ALA A 38 14.00 -19.58 -4.44
N PHE A 39 13.54 -18.46 -3.86
CA PHE A 39 14.39 -17.39 -3.31
C PHE A 39 15.42 -17.93 -2.32
N ALA A 40 14.98 -18.71 -1.32
CA ALA A 40 15.87 -19.25 -0.30
C ALA A 40 16.96 -20.17 -0.90
N LYS A 41 16.62 -20.96 -1.94
CA LYS A 41 17.58 -21.82 -2.65
C LYS A 41 18.52 -21.01 -3.54
N GLU A 42 18.00 -20.02 -4.25
CA GLU A 42 18.73 -19.15 -5.17
C GLU A 42 19.88 -18.43 -4.46
N VAL A 43 19.59 -17.82 -3.30
CA VAL A 43 20.59 -17.07 -2.52
C VAL A 43 21.38 -17.97 -1.56
N ASN A 44 21.06 -19.27 -1.49
CA ASN A 44 21.58 -20.21 -0.49
C ASN A 44 21.48 -19.65 0.94
N LEU A 45 20.27 -19.23 1.31
CA LEU A 45 19.98 -18.48 2.53
C LEU A 45 20.53 -19.16 3.78
N THR A 46 21.36 -18.43 4.53
CA THR A 46 21.99 -18.98 5.74
C THR A 46 21.06 -18.88 6.96
N HIS A 47 21.37 -19.65 8.00
CA HIS A 47 20.64 -19.56 9.27
C HIS A 47 20.78 -18.18 9.93
N ALA A 48 21.88 -17.46 9.71
CA ALA A 48 22.07 -16.13 10.28
C ALA A 48 21.20 -15.09 9.57
N GLU A 49 21.20 -15.10 8.23
CA GLU A 49 20.35 -14.21 7.42
C GLU A 49 18.87 -14.51 7.62
N TRP A 50 18.50 -15.79 7.70
CA TRP A 50 17.12 -16.18 8.03
C TRP A 50 16.66 -15.62 9.38
N ARG A 51 17.48 -15.73 10.44
CA ARG A 51 17.14 -15.14 11.74
C ARG A 51 16.99 -13.62 11.66
N LYS A 52 17.85 -12.94 10.91
CA LYS A 52 17.73 -11.49 10.68
C LYS A 52 16.46 -11.12 9.91
N GLY A 53 16.05 -11.93 8.93
CA GLY A 53 14.76 -11.75 8.24
C GLY A 53 13.57 -11.91 9.19
N VAL A 54 13.61 -12.91 10.09
CA VAL A 54 12.57 -13.09 11.11
C VAL A 54 12.52 -11.90 12.08
N GLU A 55 13.67 -11.50 12.63
CA GLU A 55 13.77 -10.31 13.51
C GLU A 55 13.23 -9.04 12.83
N PHE A 56 13.47 -8.87 11.52
CA PHE A 56 12.96 -7.75 10.74
C PHE A 56 11.42 -7.78 10.60
N LEU A 57 10.83 -8.94 10.33
CA LEU A 57 9.38 -9.11 10.23
C LEU A 57 8.69 -8.93 11.59
N GLU A 58 9.30 -9.43 12.67
CA GLU A 58 8.85 -9.19 14.04
C GLU A 58 8.86 -7.70 14.36
N ALA A 59 9.97 -7.00 14.08
CA ALA A 59 10.06 -5.55 14.30
C ALA A 59 9.03 -4.75 13.48
N THR A 60 8.73 -5.19 12.26
CA THR A 60 7.68 -4.60 11.40
C THR A 60 6.29 -4.78 12.05
N GLY A 61 6.02 -5.96 12.62
CA GLY A 61 4.80 -6.23 13.37
C GLY A 61 4.70 -5.41 14.66
N ASP A 62 5.77 -5.34 15.43
CA ASP A 62 5.81 -4.68 16.75
C ASP A 62 5.55 -3.17 16.67
N ILE A 63 5.97 -2.52 15.59
CA ILE A 63 5.75 -1.08 15.38
C ILE A 63 4.46 -0.78 14.62
N SER A 64 3.72 -1.80 14.18
CA SER A 64 2.41 -1.62 13.55
C SER A 64 1.33 -1.46 14.60
N ASP A 65 0.43 -0.49 14.40
CA ASP A 65 -0.74 -0.25 15.25
C ASP A 65 -1.96 0.17 14.40
N ALA A 66 -2.97 0.78 15.03
CA ALA A 66 -4.18 1.22 14.35
C ALA A 66 -3.98 2.42 13.40
N GLU A 67 -2.91 3.18 13.60
CA GLU A 67 -2.57 4.39 12.83
C GLU A 67 -1.34 4.15 11.93
N ARG A 68 -0.48 3.20 12.29
CA ARG A 68 0.74 2.83 11.58
C ARG A 68 0.64 1.42 11.02
N HIS A 69 0.58 1.29 9.70
CA HIS A 69 0.54 0.00 9.02
C HIS A 69 1.89 -0.34 8.38
N GLU A 70 2.87 -0.78 9.16
CA GLU A 70 4.24 -0.95 8.66
C GLU A 70 4.37 -2.05 7.59
N PHE A 71 3.53 -3.10 7.62
CA PHE A 71 3.50 -4.08 6.54
C PHE A 71 3.05 -3.49 5.20
N VAL A 72 2.18 -2.47 5.21
CA VAL A 72 1.80 -1.72 3.99
C VAL A 72 2.99 -0.90 3.51
N LEU A 73 3.68 -0.21 4.41
CA LEU A 73 4.88 0.56 4.07
C LEU A 73 6.02 -0.34 3.55
N LEU A 74 6.19 -1.53 4.12
CA LEU A 74 7.11 -2.54 3.62
C LEU A 74 6.74 -2.99 2.20
N SER A 75 5.45 -3.20 1.93
CA SER A 75 4.93 -3.49 0.59
C SER A 75 5.23 -2.35 -0.39
N ASP A 76 5.09 -1.10 0.03
CA ASP A 76 5.37 0.08 -0.79
C ASP A 76 6.84 0.17 -1.19
N VAL A 77 7.77 0.03 -0.24
CA VAL A 77 9.22 0.11 -0.53
C VAL A 77 9.75 -1.08 -1.32
N LEU A 78 9.08 -2.23 -1.25
CA LEU A 78 9.36 -3.40 -2.09
C LEU A 78 8.68 -3.31 -3.47
N GLY A 79 7.84 -2.29 -3.70
CA GLY A 79 7.10 -2.08 -4.95
C GLY A 79 5.91 -3.03 -5.15
N LEU A 80 5.54 -3.82 -4.14
CA LEU A 80 4.43 -4.78 -4.24
C LEU A 80 3.08 -4.06 -4.36
N SER A 81 2.86 -3.00 -3.57
CA SER A 81 1.61 -2.23 -3.64
C SER A 81 1.39 -1.64 -5.04
N SER A 82 2.44 -1.07 -5.62
CA SER A 82 2.41 -0.52 -6.98
C SER A 82 2.17 -1.60 -8.03
N LEU A 83 2.80 -2.77 -7.89
CA LEU A 83 2.56 -3.90 -8.79
C LEU A 83 1.13 -4.40 -8.71
N VAL A 84 0.54 -4.48 -7.52
CA VAL A 84 -0.86 -4.87 -7.33
C VAL A 84 -1.79 -3.85 -7.99
N ASP A 85 -1.54 -2.54 -7.82
CA ASP A 85 -2.30 -1.49 -8.50
C ASP A 85 -2.21 -1.64 -10.03
N MET A 86 -1.01 -1.79 -10.59
CA MET A 86 -0.81 -1.98 -12.03
C MET A 86 -1.53 -3.22 -12.57
N ILE A 87 -1.63 -4.32 -11.81
CA ILE A 87 -2.34 -5.52 -12.27
C ILE A 87 -3.85 -5.31 -12.31
N ASN A 88 -4.41 -4.44 -11.46
CA ASN A 88 -5.85 -4.35 -11.21
C ASN A 88 -6.49 -3.05 -11.69
N SER A 89 -5.71 -2.09 -12.18
CA SER A 89 -6.19 -0.79 -12.65
C SER A 89 -6.36 -0.76 -14.18
N ASP A 90 -7.33 0.03 -14.65
CA ASP A 90 -7.51 0.33 -16.06
C ASP A 90 -6.35 1.23 -16.54
N HIS A 91 -5.89 1.00 -17.77
CA HIS A 91 -4.76 1.71 -18.36
C HIS A 91 -5.13 2.60 -19.55
N ASP A 92 -6.41 2.63 -19.92
CA ASP A 92 -6.88 3.48 -21.03
C ASP A 92 -6.97 4.96 -20.63
N GLY A 93 -7.01 5.26 -19.33
CA GLY A 93 -7.12 6.60 -18.75
C GLY A 93 -5.82 7.17 -18.16
N THR A 94 -5.98 8.13 -17.23
CA THR A 94 -4.84 8.63 -16.42
C THR A 94 -4.32 7.48 -15.57
N SER A 95 -3.01 7.22 -15.60
CA SER A 95 -2.40 6.13 -14.86
C SER A 95 -2.69 6.23 -13.36
N SER A 96 -3.07 5.11 -12.76
CA SER A 96 -3.24 4.97 -11.32
C SER A 96 -1.91 4.98 -10.58
N SER A 97 -1.99 5.17 -9.27
CA SER A 97 -0.88 4.98 -8.34
C SER A 97 -1.46 4.50 -7.01
N VAL A 98 -0.59 3.96 -6.14
CA VAL A 98 -0.96 3.58 -4.77
C VAL A 98 -1.56 4.75 -4.01
N LEU A 99 -2.60 4.49 -3.22
CA LEU A 99 -3.27 5.50 -2.39
C LEU A 99 -2.37 6.05 -1.27
N GLY A 100 -1.50 5.19 -0.72
CA GLY A 100 -0.72 5.47 0.48
C GLY A 100 -1.58 5.47 1.76
N PRO A 101 -0.97 5.54 2.96
CA PRO A 101 -1.66 5.34 4.22
C PRO A 101 -2.32 6.60 4.80
N PHE A 102 -2.25 7.74 4.10
CA PHE A 102 -2.61 9.04 4.66
C PHE A 102 -3.89 9.65 4.09
N HIS A 103 -4.64 8.90 3.28
CA HIS A 103 -5.97 9.32 2.83
C HIS A 103 -6.95 9.30 4.02
N ILE A 104 -7.74 10.38 4.14
CA ILE A 104 -8.80 10.48 5.14
C ILE A 104 -10.11 10.71 4.39
N SER A 105 -11.07 9.82 4.60
CA SER A 105 -12.41 9.98 4.01
C SER A 105 -13.19 11.10 4.69
N GLY A 106 -14.01 11.81 3.91
CA GLY A 106 -14.92 12.84 4.44
C GLY A 106 -14.27 14.20 4.68
N ALA A 107 -13.23 14.54 3.92
CA ALA A 107 -12.71 15.90 3.87
C ALA A 107 -13.83 16.90 3.51
N PRO A 108 -13.83 18.11 4.09
CA PRO A 108 -14.84 19.12 3.77
C PRO A 108 -14.75 19.52 2.30
N PRO A 109 -15.88 19.69 1.59
CA PRO A 109 -15.87 20.05 0.18
C PRO A 109 -15.34 21.47 0.00
N LEU A 110 -14.57 21.66 -1.07
CA LEU A 110 -14.14 22.97 -1.54
C LEU A 110 -14.69 23.23 -2.94
N GLU A 111 -15.13 24.47 -3.17
CA GLU A 111 -15.51 24.95 -4.49
C GLU A 111 -14.28 25.11 -5.39
N ILE A 112 -14.48 25.14 -6.71
CA ILE A 112 -13.41 25.41 -7.67
C ILE A 112 -12.72 26.75 -7.35
N GLY A 113 -11.40 26.70 -7.19
CA GLY A 113 -10.59 27.85 -6.77
C GLY A 113 -10.43 27.99 -5.25
N GLY A 114 -10.90 27.01 -4.46
CA GLY A 114 -10.63 26.91 -3.03
C GLY A 114 -9.14 26.77 -2.70
N ASP A 115 -8.78 27.12 -1.46
CA ASP A 115 -7.40 27.12 -0.96
C ASP A 115 -7.17 25.98 0.03
N LEU A 116 -6.36 24.99 -0.38
CA LEU A 116 -5.90 23.87 0.46
C LEU A 116 -4.70 24.25 1.35
N LYS A 117 -4.06 25.41 1.14
CA LYS A 117 -2.85 25.79 1.89
C LYS A 117 -3.16 26.23 3.33
N ASP A 118 -4.40 26.66 3.59
CA ASP A 118 -4.88 27.18 4.88
C ASP A 118 -3.86 28.16 5.53
N ARG A 119 -3.40 27.83 6.74
CA ARG A 119 -2.52 28.67 7.58
C ARG A 119 -1.03 28.53 7.26
N PHE A 120 -0.63 27.57 6.43
CA PHE A 120 0.78 27.30 6.19
C PHE A 120 1.41 28.39 5.33
N GLU A 121 2.62 28.85 5.66
CA GLU A 121 3.35 29.82 4.84
C GLU A 121 4.16 29.13 3.74
N GLY A 122 4.52 29.88 2.69
CA GLY A 122 5.40 29.38 1.62
C GLY A 122 4.87 29.65 0.21
N PRO A 123 5.56 29.12 -0.82
CA PRO A 123 5.14 29.25 -2.21
C PRO A 123 3.74 28.70 -2.45
N ILE A 124 2.96 29.40 -3.28
CA ILE A 124 1.62 28.96 -3.69
C ILE A 124 1.74 28.17 -4.99
N VAL A 125 1.10 27.01 -5.04
CA VAL A 125 0.94 26.21 -6.26
C VAL A 125 -0.52 26.30 -6.69
N VAL A 126 -0.74 26.65 -7.96
CA VAL A 126 -2.09 26.65 -8.56
C VAL A 126 -2.25 25.36 -9.37
N VAL A 127 -3.22 24.55 -9.00
CA VAL A 127 -3.58 23.31 -9.72
C VAL A 127 -4.88 23.56 -10.49
N GLN A 128 -4.87 23.31 -11.80
CA GLN A 128 -6.03 23.45 -12.67
C GLN A 128 -6.02 22.37 -13.77
N GLY A 129 -7.20 21.96 -14.22
CA GLY A 129 -7.34 20.91 -15.23
C GLY A 129 -8.78 20.67 -15.66
N GLN A 130 -8.97 19.60 -16.43
CA GLN A 130 -10.28 19.12 -16.88
C GLN A 130 -10.36 17.61 -16.68
N VAL A 131 -11.49 17.12 -16.19
CA VAL A 131 -11.79 15.68 -16.15
C VAL A 131 -12.51 15.32 -17.45
N LYS A 132 -12.03 14.27 -18.13
CA LYS A 132 -12.55 13.81 -19.43
C LYS A 132 -12.75 12.30 -19.43
N ASP A 133 -13.67 11.83 -20.26
CA ASP A 133 -13.77 10.40 -20.59
C ASP A 133 -12.69 9.96 -21.59
N LEU A 134 -12.70 8.68 -21.96
CA LEU A 134 -11.74 8.10 -22.91
C LEU A 134 -11.88 8.65 -24.34
N ASP A 135 -13.05 9.18 -24.69
CA ASP A 135 -13.32 9.83 -25.98
C ASP A 135 -12.93 11.32 -25.97
N GLY A 136 -12.48 11.85 -24.83
CA GLY A 136 -12.07 13.23 -24.62
C GLY A 136 -13.22 14.20 -24.30
N ASN A 137 -14.44 13.71 -24.07
CA ASN A 137 -15.56 14.55 -23.68
C ASN A 137 -15.43 14.97 -22.20
N PRO A 138 -15.71 16.24 -21.86
CA PRO A 138 -15.68 16.70 -20.47
C PRO A 138 -16.71 15.99 -19.58
N ILE A 139 -16.29 15.58 -18.39
CA ILE A 139 -17.18 15.01 -17.36
C ILE A 139 -17.57 16.14 -16.38
N ALA A 140 -18.82 16.60 -16.47
CA ALA A 140 -19.35 17.62 -15.57
C ALA A 140 -19.68 17.03 -14.18
N GLY A 141 -19.41 17.78 -13.12
CA GLY A 141 -19.75 17.38 -11.74
C GLY A 141 -18.85 16.29 -11.16
N ALA A 142 -17.72 15.96 -11.80
CA ALA A 142 -16.73 15.06 -11.22
C ALA A 142 -16.19 15.63 -9.90
N THR A 143 -16.00 14.76 -8.91
CA THR A 143 -15.41 15.12 -7.62
C THR A 143 -13.92 14.77 -7.63
N LEU A 144 -13.09 15.69 -7.14
CA LEU A 144 -11.66 15.50 -6.96
C LEU A 144 -11.38 15.49 -5.45
N ASP A 145 -10.86 14.38 -4.95
CA ASP A 145 -10.38 14.28 -3.57
C ASP A 145 -8.85 14.47 -3.58
N ILE A 146 -8.36 15.47 -2.84
CA ILE A 146 -6.97 15.91 -2.89
C ILE A 146 -6.44 16.02 -1.47
N TRP A 147 -5.29 15.38 -1.23
CA TRP A 147 -4.54 15.48 0.01
C TRP A 147 -3.05 15.60 -0.29
N GLN A 148 -2.33 16.31 0.57
CA GLN A 148 -0.88 16.50 0.47
C GLN A 148 -0.30 16.80 1.86
N THR A 149 1.02 16.75 1.96
CA THR A 149 1.72 17.17 3.18
C THR A 149 1.78 18.70 3.29
N ALA A 150 1.91 19.16 4.53
CA ALA A 150 2.32 20.53 4.84
C ALA A 150 3.84 20.72 4.64
N PRO A 151 4.38 21.95 4.72
CA PRO A 151 5.83 22.19 4.53
C PRO A 151 6.76 21.44 5.50
N ASN A 152 6.25 20.97 6.63
CA ASN A 152 6.96 20.10 7.58
C ASN A 152 7.06 18.64 7.13
N GLY A 153 6.45 18.27 6.00
CA GLY A 153 6.44 16.91 5.45
C GLY A 153 5.43 15.98 6.11
N LEU A 154 4.53 16.49 6.95
CA LEU A 154 3.50 15.70 7.63
C LEU A 154 2.14 15.90 6.97
N TYR A 155 1.34 14.84 6.94
CA TYR A 155 -0.09 14.92 6.66
C TYR A 155 -0.86 15.41 7.89
N SER A 156 -2.07 15.93 7.69
CA SER A 156 -2.92 16.45 8.76
C SER A 156 -3.19 15.44 9.88
N SER A 157 -3.30 14.14 9.57
CA SER A 157 -3.43 13.06 10.56
C SER A 157 -2.19 12.90 11.44
N GLN A 158 -1.02 13.21 10.91
CA GLN A 158 0.27 13.06 11.62
C GLN A 158 0.64 14.33 12.40
N ASP A 159 0.18 15.49 11.96
CA ASP A 159 0.52 16.81 12.53
C ASP A 159 -0.39 17.20 13.71
N CYS A 160 -1.16 16.25 14.26
CA CYS A 160 -2.01 16.49 15.41
C CYS A 160 -1.18 16.39 16.72
N PRO A 161 -1.03 17.46 17.50
CA PRO A 161 -0.48 17.35 18.84
C PRO A 161 -1.46 16.56 19.69
N SER A 162 -0.96 15.62 20.48
CA SER A 162 -1.71 14.85 21.48
C SER A 162 -2.22 15.74 22.62
N SER A 163 -3.11 16.70 22.35
CA SER A 163 -3.99 17.35 23.31
C SER A 163 -5.03 18.21 22.61
N GLY A 164 -6.29 17.75 22.66
CA GLY A 164 -7.46 18.58 22.40
C GLY A 164 -8.11 18.30 21.05
N PHE A 165 -9.32 17.74 21.08
CA PHE A 165 -10.26 17.72 19.97
C PHE A 165 -10.24 19.05 19.20
N LEU A 166 -9.62 19.03 18.03
CA LEU A 166 -9.92 19.97 16.97
C LEU A 166 -10.68 19.19 15.92
N GLU A 167 -11.89 19.66 15.64
CA GLU A 167 -12.78 19.07 14.64
C GLU A 167 -12.07 18.86 13.29
N PRO A 168 -12.52 17.88 12.49
CA PRO A 168 -12.05 17.73 11.13
C PRO A 168 -12.35 19.03 10.37
N ARG A 169 -11.32 19.82 10.14
CA ARG A 169 -11.39 21.08 9.41
C ARG A 169 -10.24 21.12 8.42
N ALA A 170 -10.59 21.60 7.24
CA ALA A 170 -9.88 21.57 5.96
C ALA A 170 -8.38 21.33 6.05
N ALA A 171 -7.96 20.26 5.37
CA ALA A 171 -6.64 20.16 4.77
C ALA A 171 -6.60 20.94 3.44
#